data_AF-A0A9D5ZU20-F1
#
_entry.id   AF-A0A9D5ZU20-F1
#
_cell.length_a   1.000
_cell.length_b   1.000
_cell.length_c   1.000
_cell.angle_alpha   90.00
_cell.angle_beta   90.00
_cell.angle_gamma   90.00
#
_symmetry.space_group_name_H-M   'P 1'
#
loop_
_entity.id
_entity.type
_entity.pdbx_description
1 polymer ?
#
loop_
_entity_poly.entity_id
_entity_poly.type
_entity_poly.pdbx_seq_one_letter_code
_entity_poly.pdbx_strand_id
1 'polypeptide(L)'
;MDRDVTKKKEYEDALKAAINTAKEAAQLKSDFLSSVSHELRTPLTSILGFTMLLKESLNDYIFPKIVEPEAKLTKKMKHISEALDIMENESTRLTALINDVLDIAKIEAGKIEWSVEAVDIIEVFDKSIEPILPQIKEKGIELKKEIIGENFIIIGDQNRLIQAISNIFNNAIKFTDHGNITYKIKSDLYYLLLG
;
A
#
# COMPACT_ATOMS: atom_id res chain seq x y z
N MET A 1 -35.91 -22.93 38.77
CA MET A 1 -35.97 -22.31 37.43
C MET A 1 -35.49 -20.84 37.44
N ASP A 2 -35.80 -20.02 38.45
CA ASP A 2 -35.36 -18.59 38.46
C ASP A 2 -33.84 -18.34 38.51
N ARG A 3 -33.07 -19.14 39.25
CA ARG A 3 -31.61 -18.96 39.39
C ARG A 3 -30.82 -19.12 38.08
N ASP A 4 -31.34 -19.87 37.10
CA ASP A 4 -30.71 -20.02 35.79
C ASP A 4 -30.94 -18.80 34.89
N VAL A 5 -32.13 -18.18 35.01
CA VAL A 5 -32.48 -16.98 34.22
C VAL A 5 -31.70 -15.76 34.70
N THR A 6 -31.48 -15.61 36.02
CA THR A 6 -30.68 -14.51 36.59
C THR A 6 -29.21 -14.60 36.18
N LYS A 7 -28.59 -15.78 36.28
CA LYS A 7 -27.19 -15.98 35.88
C LYS A 7 -26.96 -15.74 34.39
N LYS A 8 -27.89 -16.18 33.54
CA LYS A 8 -27.83 -15.94 32.10
C LYS A 8 -27.87 -14.44 31.78
N LYS A 9 -28.75 -13.69 32.45
CA LYS A 9 -28.89 -12.25 32.24
C LYS A 9 -27.69 -11.45 32.74
N GLU A 10 -27.15 -11.80 33.92
CA GLU A 10 -25.90 -11.21 34.43
C GLU A 10 -24.72 -11.45 33.48
N TYR A 11 -24.65 -12.65 32.88
CA TYR A 11 -23.61 -12.98 31.91
C TYR A 11 -23.79 -12.21 30.59
N GLU A 12 -25.03 -12.06 30.11
CA GLU A 12 -25.35 -11.24 28.93
C GLU A 12 -25.00 -9.76 29.14
N ASP A 13 -25.33 -9.20 30.31
CA ASP A 13 -25.02 -7.81 30.64
C ASP A 13 -23.50 -7.59 30.79
N ALA A 14 -22.79 -8.51 31.44
CA ALA A 14 -21.33 -8.47 31.55
C ALA A 14 -20.64 -8.59 30.17
N LEU A 15 -21.13 -9.47 29.31
CA LEU A 15 -20.64 -9.61 27.93
C LEU A 15 -20.88 -8.33 27.13
N LYS A 16 -22.06 -7.72 27.25
CA LYS A 16 -22.40 -6.47 26.57
C LYS A 16 -21.54 -5.31 27.05
N ALA A 17 -21.30 -5.20 28.36
CA ALA A 17 -20.39 -4.22 28.93
C ALA A 17 -18.96 -4.40 28.39
N ALA A 18 -18.44 -5.62 28.39
CA ALA A 18 -17.12 -5.93 27.84
C ALA A 18 -17.01 -5.59 26.35
N ILE A 19 -18.04 -5.89 25.54
CA ILE A 19 -18.11 -5.52 24.12
C ILE A 19 -18.08 -3.99 23.94
N ASN A 20 -18.86 -3.25 24.73
CA ASN A 20 -18.91 -1.80 24.64
C ASN A 20 -17.56 -1.18 25.00
N THR A 21 -16.92 -1.62 26.09
CA THR A 21 -15.58 -1.15 26.47
C THR A 21 -14.54 -1.48 25.40
N ALA A 22 -14.60 -2.67 24.79
CA ALA A 22 -13.72 -3.04 23.69
C ALA A 22 -13.92 -2.14 22.46
N LYS A 23 -15.17 -1.80 22.12
CA LYS A 23 -15.49 -0.88 21.02
C LYS A 23 -14.99 0.53 21.29
N GLU A 24 -15.21 1.05 22.50
CA GLU A 24 -14.71 2.38 22.90
C GLU A 24 -13.18 2.45 22.84
N ALA A 25 -12.49 1.41 23.29
CA ALA A 25 -11.03 1.32 23.20
C ALA A 25 -10.54 1.28 21.75
N ALA A 26 -11.18 0.47 20.88
CA ALA A 26 -10.87 0.42 19.45
C ALA A 26 -11.11 1.77 18.78
N GLN A 27 -12.18 2.46 19.17
CA GLN A 27 -12.55 3.77 18.66
C GLN A 27 -11.49 4.84 19.01
N LEU A 28 -11.10 4.92 20.28
CA LEU A 28 -10.07 5.84 20.75
C LEU A 28 -8.71 5.58 20.07
N LYS A 29 -8.34 4.29 19.90
CA LYS A 29 -7.13 3.90 19.17
C LYS A 29 -7.18 4.39 17.72
N SER A 30 -8.32 4.22 17.05
CA SER A 30 -8.53 4.64 15.66
C SER A 30 -8.42 6.16 15.50
N ASP A 31 -9.06 6.92 16.38
CA ASP A 31 -9.05 8.39 16.32
C ASP A 31 -7.65 8.95 16.64
N PHE A 32 -6.95 8.36 17.62
CA PHE A 32 -5.56 8.70 17.92
C PHE A 32 -4.63 8.46 16.71
N LEU A 33 -4.71 7.28 16.09
CA LEU A 33 -3.89 6.94 14.93
C LEU A 33 -4.23 7.85 13.73
N SER A 34 -5.51 8.20 13.55
CA SER A 34 -5.95 9.16 12.54
C SER A 34 -5.29 10.53 12.72
N SER A 35 -5.32 11.06 13.95
CA SER A 35 -4.72 12.36 14.27
C SER A 35 -3.21 12.36 14.02
N VAL A 36 -2.49 11.37 14.57
CA VAL A 36 -1.04 11.24 14.42
C VAL A 36 -0.65 11.15 12.94
N SER A 37 -1.40 10.40 12.15
CA SER A 37 -1.08 10.22 10.74
C SER A 37 -1.29 11.49 9.92
N HIS A 38 -2.30 12.31 10.24
CA HIS A 38 -2.44 13.63 9.62
C HIS A 38 -1.27 14.56 9.97
N GLU A 39 -0.83 14.54 11.23
CA GLU A 39 0.32 15.33 11.68
C GLU A 39 1.65 14.85 11.06
N LEU A 40 1.80 13.55 10.79
CA LEU A 40 2.98 12.99 10.13
C LEU A 40 2.97 13.19 8.61
N ARG A 41 1.80 13.18 7.97
CA ARG A 41 1.69 13.32 6.51
C ARG A 41 2.23 14.66 6.02
N THR A 42 1.93 15.74 6.72
CA THR A 42 2.34 17.11 6.33
C THR A 42 3.86 17.28 6.25
N PRO A 43 4.64 16.97 7.31
CA PRO A 43 6.10 17.06 7.24
C PRO A 43 6.70 16.08 6.23
N LEU A 44 6.14 14.87 6.07
CA LEU A 44 6.62 13.91 5.08
C LEU A 44 6.40 14.36 3.64
N THR A 45 5.24 14.94 3.36
CA THR A 45 4.93 15.52 2.04
C THR A 45 5.92 16.64 1.72
N SER A 46 6.27 17.46 2.73
CA SER A 46 7.26 18.52 2.57
C SER A 46 8.66 17.96 2.29
N ILE A 47 9.10 16.94 3.05
CA ILE A 47 10.40 16.28 2.84
C ILE A 47 10.48 15.63 1.46
N LEU A 48 9.44 14.90 1.04
CA LEU A 48 9.39 14.27 -0.28
C LEU A 48 9.44 15.34 -1.38
N GLY A 49 8.63 16.40 -1.26
CA GLY A 49 8.59 17.49 -2.22
C GLY A 49 9.93 18.22 -2.35
N PHE A 50 10.59 18.57 -1.25
CA PHE A 50 11.91 19.20 -1.31
C PHE A 50 12.98 18.24 -1.85
N THR A 51 12.93 16.95 -1.52
CA THR A 51 13.84 15.95 -2.09
C THR A 51 13.69 15.88 -3.62
N MET A 52 12.46 15.83 -4.12
CA MET A 52 12.17 15.81 -5.56
C MET A 52 12.65 17.09 -6.26
N LEU A 53 12.37 18.28 -5.68
CA LEU A 53 12.83 19.56 -6.23
C LEU A 53 14.35 19.68 -6.28
N LEU A 54 15.05 19.19 -5.24
CA LEU A 54 16.51 19.17 -5.21
C LEU A 54 17.07 18.22 -6.25
N LYS A 55 16.46 17.04 -6.40
CA LYS A 55 16.86 16.04 -7.38
C LYS A 55 16.71 16.56 -8.81
N GLU A 56 15.56 17.16 -9.14
CA GLU A 56 15.31 17.82 -10.43
C GLU A 56 16.31 18.95 -10.68
N SER A 57 16.47 19.86 -9.71
CA SER A 57 17.39 21.00 -9.84
C SER A 57 18.84 20.55 -10.04
N LEU A 58 19.28 19.52 -9.32
CA LEU A 58 20.67 19.05 -9.37
C LEU A 58 20.92 18.16 -10.57
N ASN A 59 20.18 17.06 -10.73
CA ASN A 59 20.43 16.06 -11.76
C ASN A 59 20.05 16.54 -13.16
N ASP A 60 18.95 17.29 -13.29
CA ASP A 60 18.40 17.63 -14.61
C ASP A 60 18.86 19.00 -15.11
N TYR A 61 19.27 19.90 -14.20
CA TYR A 61 19.66 21.27 -14.56
C TYR A 61 21.10 21.65 -14.22
N ILE A 62 21.58 21.40 -12.99
CA ILE A 62 22.92 21.87 -12.56
C ILE A 62 24.02 20.92 -13.05
N PHE A 63 23.93 19.63 -12.76
CA PHE A 63 24.95 18.64 -13.07
C PHE A 63 25.23 18.52 -14.59
N PRO A 64 24.24 18.57 -15.49
CA PRO A 64 24.49 18.51 -16.93
C PRO A 64 25.26 19.73 -17.48
N LYS A 65 25.27 20.86 -16.76
CA LYS A 65 26.01 22.07 -17.16
C LYS A 65 27.48 22.05 -16.76
N ILE A 66 27.89 21.10 -15.92
CA ILE A 66 29.29 20.94 -15.51
C ILE A 66 29.99 20.04 -16.55
N VAL A 67 30.73 20.66 -17.46
CA VAL A 67 31.51 19.97 -18.49
C VAL A 67 32.88 19.60 -17.93
N GLU A 68 33.30 18.34 -18.11
CA GLU A 68 34.58 17.79 -17.63
C GLU A 68 34.86 18.03 -16.12
N PRO A 69 33.97 17.60 -15.22
CA PRO A 69 34.22 17.70 -13.78
C PRO A 69 35.46 16.90 -13.37
N GLU A 70 36.28 17.47 -12.49
CA GLU A 70 37.37 16.74 -11.83
C GLU A 70 36.82 15.49 -11.12
N ALA A 71 37.61 14.40 -11.09
CA ALA A 71 37.16 13.11 -10.55
C ALA A 71 36.54 13.18 -9.13
N LYS A 72 37.05 14.09 -8.28
CA LYS A 72 36.52 14.31 -6.93
C LYS A 72 35.12 14.94 -6.94
N LEU A 73 34.87 15.85 -7.89
CA LEU A 73 33.56 16.49 -8.06
C LEU A 73 32.55 15.49 -8.62
N THR A 74 32.92 14.69 -9.63
CA THR A 74 32.08 13.62 -10.19
C THR A 74 31.61 12.65 -9.10
N LYS A 75 32.53 12.22 -8.22
CA LYS A 75 32.18 11.34 -7.09
C LYS A 75 31.19 12.00 -6.11
N LYS A 76 31.36 13.29 -5.82
CA LYS A 76 30.45 14.04 -4.95
C LYS A 76 29.06 14.18 -5.57
N MET A 77 28.98 14.50 -6.86
CA MET A 77 27.70 14.61 -7.59
C MET A 77 26.95 13.27 -7.52
N LYS A 78 27.62 12.15 -7.83
CA LYS A 78 27.05 10.82 -7.72
C LYS A 78 26.53 10.51 -6.30
N HIS A 79 27.33 10.77 -5.27
CA HIS A 79 26.90 10.54 -3.88
C HIS A 79 25.69 11.41 -3.49
N ILE A 80 25.58 12.64 -3.99
CA ILE A 80 24.42 13.51 -3.73
C ILE A 80 23.18 12.92 -4.41
N SER A 81 23.27 12.50 -5.67
CA SER A 81 22.16 11.85 -6.38
C SER A 81 21.69 10.60 -5.65
N GLU A 82 22.63 9.71 -5.25
CA GLU A 82 22.31 8.49 -4.49
C GLU A 82 21.64 8.81 -3.14
N ALA A 83 22.10 9.85 -2.42
CA ALA A 83 21.48 10.25 -1.18
C ALA A 83 20.04 10.77 -1.39
N LEU A 84 19.80 11.55 -2.45
CA LEU A 84 18.46 12.04 -2.79
C LEU A 84 17.53 10.89 -3.18
N ASP A 85 18.02 9.90 -3.93
CA ASP A 85 17.25 8.69 -4.27
C ASP A 85 16.86 7.91 -3.01
N ILE A 86 17.77 7.75 -2.05
CA ILE A 86 17.48 7.11 -0.76
C ILE A 86 16.41 7.89 0.01
N MET A 87 16.54 9.22 0.09
CA MET A 87 15.60 10.09 0.79
C MET A 87 14.19 10.03 0.17
N GLU A 88 14.09 10.02 -1.16
CA GLU A 88 12.83 9.91 -1.89
C GLU A 88 12.15 8.56 -1.61
N ASN A 89 12.92 7.47 -1.72
CA ASN A 89 12.43 6.12 -1.49
C ASN A 89 11.96 5.91 -0.04
N GLU A 90 12.72 6.37 0.95
CA GLU A 90 12.34 6.23 2.36
C GLU A 90 11.15 7.12 2.72
N SER A 91 11.03 8.32 2.15
CA SER A 91 9.85 9.19 2.36
C SER A 91 8.58 8.56 1.78
N THR A 92 8.69 7.96 0.59
CA THR A 92 7.60 7.22 -0.05
C THR A 92 7.20 6.00 0.78
N ARG A 93 8.19 5.22 1.23
CA ARG A 93 7.97 4.04 2.07
C ARG A 93 7.31 4.39 3.40
N LEU A 94 7.76 5.45 4.07
CA LEU A 94 7.17 5.87 5.34
C LEU A 94 5.73 6.35 5.16
N THR A 95 5.44 7.06 4.06
CA THR A 95 4.07 7.44 3.71
C THR A 95 3.16 6.22 3.52
N ALA A 96 3.65 5.18 2.82
CA ALA A 96 2.92 3.92 2.66
C ALA A 96 2.65 3.24 4.01
N LEU A 97 3.68 3.12 4.87
CA LEU A 97 3.53 2.52 6.21
C LEU A 97 2.51 3.25 7.08
N ILE A 98 2.48 4.58 7.04
CA ILE A 98 1.49 5.37 7.77
C ILE A 98 0.07 5.06 7.26
N ASN A 99 -0.11 5.00 5.95
CA ASN A 99 -1.41 4.67 5.37
C ASN A 99 -1.85 3.23 5.72
N ASP A 100 -0.92 2.25 5.73
CA ASP A 100 -1.22 0.87 6.12
C ASP A 100 -1.67 0.78 7.59
N VAL A 101 -0.98 1.49 8.50
CA VAL A 101 -1.36 1.55 9.92
C VAL A 101 -2.73 2.20 10.11
N LEU A 102 -3.03 3.26 9.37
CA LEU A 102 -4.34 3.90 9.37
C LEU A 102 -5.45 2.98 8.88
N ASP A 103 -5.21 2.25 7.79
CA ASP A 103 -6.19 1.34 7.23
C ASP A 103 -6.53 0.23 8.22
N ILE A 104 -5.54 -0.37 8.89
CA ILE A 104 -5.75 -1.34 9.97
C ILE A 104 -6.60 -0.73 11.09
N ALA A 105 -6.27 0.49 11.52
CA ALA A 105 -6.99 1.17 12.59
C ALA A 105 -8.46 1.47 12.23
N LYS A 106 -8.76 1.74 10.96
CA LYS A 106 -10.13 1.91 10.47
C LYS A 106 -10.88 0.59 10.37
N ILE A 107 -10.20 -0.49 9.97
CA ILE A 107 -10.76 -1.85 9.92
C ILE A 107 -11.18 -2.31 11.32
N GLU A 108 -10.27 -2.19 12.30
CA GLU A 108 -10.53 -2.60 13.68
C GLU A 108 -11.70 -1.82 14.33
N ALA A 109 -11.87 -0.55 13.96
CA ALA A 109 -12.97 0.29 14.44
C ALA A 109 -14.28 0.12 13.64
N GLY A 110 -14.29 -0.66 12.55
CA GLY A 110 -15.45 -0.79 11.66
C GLY A 110 -15.79 0.51 10.91
N LYS A 111 -14.82 1.40 10.72
CA LYS A 111 -14.95 2.73 10.08
C LYS A 111 -14.55 2.75 8.60
N ILE A 112 -14.23 1.61 7.99
CA ILE A 112 -13.98 1.58 6.55
C ILE A 112 -15.29 1.88 5.81
N GLU A 113 -15.27 2.93 5.00
CA GLU A 113 -16.25 3.16 3.95
C GLU A 113 -15.80 2.41 2.70
N TRP A 114 -16.66 1.53 2.20
CA TRP A 114 -16.42 0.78 0.98
C TRP A 114 -17.04 1.50 -0.21
N SER A 115 -16.23 1.81 -1.23
CA SER A 115 -16.75 2.32 -2.50
C SER A 115 -17.13 1.16 -3.40
N VAL A 116 -18.28 0.53 -3.12
CA VAL A 116 -18.71 -0.69 -3.82
C VAL A 116 -19.33 -0.32 -5.18
N GLU A 117 -18.64 -0.66 -6.25
CA GLU A 117 -19.05 -0.40 -7.64
C GLU A 117 -18.76 -1.60 -8.55
N ALA A 118 -19.17 -1.51 -9.81
CA ALA A 118 -18.81 -2.50 -10.82
C ALA A 118 -17.35 -2.26 -11.26
N VAL A 119 -16.50 -3.27 -11.05
CA VAL A 119 -15.05 -3.17 -11.24
C VAL A 119 -14.59 -4.23 -12.24
N ASP A 120 -13.84 -3.82 -13.26
CA ASP A 120 -13.12 -4.73 -14.13
C ASP A 120 -11.82 -5.19 -13.47
N ILE A 121 -11.73 -6.48 -13.15
CA ILE A 121 -10.54 -7.04 -12.53
C ILE A 121 -9.30 -6.97 -13.44
N ILE A 122 -9.47 -7.00 -14.76
CA ILE A 122 -8.33 -6.88 -15.67
C ILE A 122 -7.68 -5.50 -15.49
N GLU A 123 -8.48 -4.44 -15.45
CA GLU A 123 -8.01 -3.07 -15.23
C GLU A 123 -7.33 -2.93 -13.86
N VAL A 124 -7.88 -3.57 -12.82
CA VAL A 124 -7.25 -3.59 -11.50
C VAL A 124 -5.86 -4.22 -11.54
N PHE A 125 -5.71 -5.37 -12.21
CA PHE A 125 -4.39 -6.02 -12.34
C PHE A 125 -3.42 -5.17 -13.13
N ASP A 126 -3.85 -4.59 -14.25
CA ASP A 126 -3.02 -3.72 -15.08
C ASP A 126 -2.51 -2.51 -14.28
N LYS A 127 -3.40 -1.79 -13.58
CA LYS A 127 -3.05 -0.67 -12.69
C LYS A 127 -2.14 -1.07 -11.54
N SER A 128 -2.26 -2.30 -11.06
CA SER A 128 -1.42 -2.80 -9.96
C SER A 128 -0.01 -3.17 -10.41
N ILE A 129 0.14 -3.60 -11.67
CA ILE A 129 1.39 -4.09 -12.26
C ILE A 129 2.18 -2.97 -12.95
N GLU A 130 1.52 -1.97 -13.53
CA GLU A 130 2.18 -0.89 -14.27
C GLU A 130 3.35 -0.22 -13.50
N PRO A 131 3.21 0.13 -12.21
CA PRO A 131 4.28 0.80 -11.45
C PRO A 131 5.53 -0.06 -11.24
N ILE A 132 5.39 -1.38 -11.28
CA ILE A 132 6.45 -2.33 -10.93
C ILE A 132 7.14 -2.96 -12.15
N LEU A 133 6.61 -2.75 -13.36
CA LEU A 133 7.21 -3.23 -14.61
C LEU A 133 8.68 -2.80 -14.80
N PRO A 134 9.10 -1.57 -14.45
CA PRO A 134 10.51 -1.17 -14.54
C PRO A 134 11.42 -2.03 -13.65
N GLN A 135 11.00 -2.31 -12.43
CA GLN A 135 11.78 -3.12 -11.46
C GLN A 135 11.87 -4.59 -11.91
N ILE A 136 10.78 -5.15 -12.46
CA ILE A 136 10.77 -6.49 -13.05
C ILE A 136 11.80 -6.58 -14.18
N LYS A 137 11.83 -5.59 -15.07
CA LYS A 137 12.80 -5.51 -16.18
C LYS A 137 14.23 -5.36 -15.69
N GLU A 138 14.47 -4.51 -14.70
CA GLU A 138 15.79 -4.30 -14.11
C GLU A 138 16.36 -5.58 -13.48
N LYS A 139 15.51 -6.35 -12.78
CA LYS A 139 15.88 -7.64 -12.21
C LYS A 139 15.97 -8.78 -13.24
N GLY A 140 15.51 -8.58 -14.48
CA GLY A 140 15.45 -9.62 -15.50
C GLY A 140 14.46 -10.75 -15.16
N ILE A 141 13.41 -10.45 -14.40
CA ILE A 141 12.35 -11.42 -14.04
C ILE A 141 11.33 -11.47 -15.17
N GLU A 142 10.90 -12.67 -15.57
CA GLU A 142 9.84 -12.84 -16.54
C GLU A 142 8.46 -12.73 -15.86
N LEU A 143 7.56 -11.89 -16.37
CA LEU A 143 6.17 -11.81 -15.88
C LEU A 143 5.24 -12.58 -16.81
N LYS A 144 4.58 -13.61 -16.29
CA LYS A 144 3.62 -14.47 -17.00
C LYS A 144 2.21 -14.17 -16.55
N LYS A 145 1.28 -14.10 -17.51
CA LYS A 145 -0.13 -13.90 -17.25
C LYS A 145 -0.96 -15.02 -17.86
N GLU A 146 -1.90 -15.54 -17.08
CA GLU A 146 -2.91 -16.51 -17.52
C GLU A 146 -4.31 -15.96 -17.24
N ILE A 147 -5.11 -15.75 -18.28
CA ILE A 147 -6.49 -15.29 -18.15
C ILE A 147 -7.41 -16.38 -18.71
N ILE A 148 -8.35 -16.85 -17.90
CA ILE A 148 -9.26 -17.95 -18.26
C ILE A 148 -10.70 -17.52 -17.98
N GLY A 149 -11.53 -17.55 -19.03
CA GLY A 149 -12.95 -17.20 -18.97
C GLY A 149 -13.24 -15.84 -19.60
N GLU A 150 -14.48 -15.37 -19.41
CA GLU A 150 -15.00 -14.11 -19.91
C GLU A 150 -15.76 -13.39 -18.79
N ASN A 151 -16.01 -12.09 -18.96
CA ASN A 151 -16.69 -11.22 -17.99
C ASN A 151 -16.00 -11.20 -16.60
N PHE A 152 -14.99 -10.35 -16.45
CA PHE A 152 -14.24 -10.16 -15.20
C PHE A 152 -14.77 -9.00 -14.36
N ILE A 153 -16.04 -8.62 -14.57
CA ILE A 153 -16.70 -7.58 -13.79
C ILE A 153 -17.14 -8.17 -12.45
N ILE A 154 -16.67 -7.58 -11.36
CA ILE A 154 -17.10 -7.90 -10.00
C ILE A 154 -17.71 -6.67 -9.33
N ILE A 155 -18.41 -6.89 -8.22
CA ILE A 155 -18.87 -5.82 -7.34
C ILE A 155 -17.88 -5.66 -6.19
N GLY A 156 -17.22 -4.51 -6.08
CA GLY A 156 -16.18 -4.29 -5.08
C GLY A 156 -15.63 -2.87 -5.08
N ASP A 157 -14.60 -2.65 -4.27
CA ASP A 157 -13.88 -1.37 -4.20
C ASP A 157 -12.59 -1.44 -5.03
N GLN A 158 -12.56 -0.71 -6.14
CA GLN A 158 -11.45 -0.76 -7.10
C GLN A 158 -10.12 -0.39 -6.44
N ASN A 159 -10.09 0.67 -5.63
CA ASN A 159 -8.86 1.17 -5.02
C ASN A 159 -8.29 0.18 -4.00
N ARG A 160 -9.17 -0.45 -3.21
CA ARG A 160 -8.77 -1.48 -2.24
C ARG A 160 -8.25 -2.74 -2.93
N LEU A 161 -8.84 -3.14 -4.05
CA LEU A 161 -8.35 -4.26 -4.85
C LEU A 161 -6.97 -3.95 -5.44
N ILE A 162 -6.77 -2.76 -6.01
CA ILE A 162 -5.46 -2.32 -6.51
C ILE A 162 -4.43 -2.38 -5.38
N GLN A 163 -4.73 -1.81 -4.21
CA GLN A 163 -3.83 -1.83 -3.05
C GLN A 163 -3.45 -3.26 -2.65
N ALA A 164 -4.43 -4.16 -2.54
CA ALA A 164 -4.19 -5.55 -2.17
C ALA A 164 -3.31 -6.29 -3.20
N ILE A 165 -3.61 -6.13 -4.49
CA ILE A 165 -2.90 -6.80 -5.59
C ILE A 165 -1.49 -6.21 -5.74
N SER A 166 -1.32 -4.90 -5.68
CA SER A 166 -0.01 -4.24 -5.66
C SER A 166 0.86 -4.74 -4.50
N ASN A 167 0.30 -4.93 -3.31
CA ASN A 167 1.04 -5.47 -2.16
C ASN A 167 1.53 -6.90 -2.40
N ILE A 168 0.72 -7.73 -3.05
CA ILE A 168 1.11 -9.10 -3.43
C ILE A 168 2.26 -9.06 -4.45
N PHE A 169 2.14 -8.26 -5.50
CA PHE A 169 3.19 -8.19 -6.53
C PHE A 169 4.49 -7.56 -6.02
N ASN A 170 4.40 -6.52 -5.18
CA ASN A 170 5.58 -5.94 -4.53
C ASN A 170 6.32 -6.99 -3.70
N ASN A 171 5.59 -7.84 -2.97
CA ASN A 171 6.20 -8.98 -2.28
C ASN A 171 6.80 -9.99 -3.27
N ALA A 172 6.10 -10.34 -4.35
CA ALA A 172 6.61 -11.26 -5.36
C ALA A 172 7.94 -10.77 -5.97
N ILE A 173 8.07 -9.50 -6.32
CA ILE A 173 9.32 -8.91 -6.84
C ILE A 173 10.40 -8.87 -5.78
N LYS A 174 10.06 -8.51 -4.54
CA LYS A 174 11.01 -8.43 -3.44
C LYS A 174 11.66 -9.78 -3.16
N PHE A 175 10.90 -10.86 -3.21
CA PHE A 175 11.35 -12.21 -2.84
C PHE A 175 11.72 -13.10 -4.03
N THR A 176 11.61 -12.60 -5.26
CA THR A 176 12.09 -13.30 -6.47
C THR A 176 13.39 -12.64 -6.92
N ASP A 177 14.49 -13.40 -6.86
CA ASP A 177 15.80 -12.94 -7.33
C ASP A 177 16.02 -13.28 -8.81
N HIS A 178 15.63 -14.49 -9.22
CA HIS A 178 15.73 -14.99 -10.59
C HIS A 178 14.52 -15.85 -10.94
N GLY A 179 14.12 -15.89 -12.23
CA GLY A 179 13.05 -16.73 -12.74
C GLY A 179 11.85 -15.94 -13.24
N ASN A 180 10.64 -16.37 -12.86
CA ASN A 180 9.40 -15.76 -13.32
C ASN A 180 8.39 -15.55 -12.18
N ILE A 181 7.55 -14.54 -12.34
CA ILE A 181 6.34 -14.31 -11.55
C ILE A 181 5.17 -14.64 -12.47
N THR A 182 4.27 -15.51 -12.03
CA THR A 182 3.06 -15.86 -12.77
C THR A 182 1.84 -15.39 -11.99
N TYR A 183 0.86 -14.80 -12.67
CA TYR A 183 -0.47 -14.57 -12.10
C TYR A 183 -1.56 -15.13 -13.01
N LYS A 184 -2.63 -15.60 -12.38
CA LYS A 184 -3.77 -16.22 -13.01
C LYS A 184 -5.07 -15.54 -12.59
N ILE A 185 -5.86 -15.16 -13.58
CA ILE A 185 -7.22 -14.63 -13.40
C ILE A 185 -8.18 -15.65 -14.00
N LYS A 186 -9.00 -16.27 -13.15
CA LYS A 186 -10.04 -17.21 -13.60
C LYS A 186 -11.42 -16.69 -13.22
N SER A 187 -12.29 -16.54 -14.22
CA SER A 187 -13.72 -16.33 -14.03
C SER A 187 -14.40 -17.71 -13.89
N ASP A 188 -15.12 -17.92 -12.79
CA ASP A 188 -16.00 -19.07 -12.57
C ASP A 188 -17.44 -18.55 -12.35
N LEU A 189 -18.46 -19.38 -12.59
CA LEU A 189 -19.88 -18.99 -12.59
C LEU A 189 -20.38 -18.27 -11.32
N TYR A 190 -19.61 -18.32 -10.23
CA TYR A 190 -19.94 -17.73 -8.94
C TYR A 190 -18.81 -16.88 -8.31
N TYR A 191 -17.56 -17.02 -8.77
CA TYR A 191 -16.40 -16.42 -8.11
C TYR A 191 -15.28 -16.11 -9.09
N LEU A 192 -14.46 -15.11 -8.75
CA LEU A 192 -13.21 -14.82 -9.44
C LEU A 192 -12.05 -15.31 -8.57
N LEU A 193 -11.19 -16.17 -9.13
CA LEU A 193 -10.04 -16.73 -8.43
C LEU A 193 -8.75 -16.03 -8.87
N LEU A 194 -7.97 -15.58 -7.89
CA LEU A 194 -6.64 -14.98 -8.06
C LEU A 194 -5.58 -15.97 -7.54
N GLY A 195 -4.57 -16.28 -8.36
CA GLY A 195 -3.50 -17.22 -8.01
C GLY A 195 -2.23 -17.00 -8.79
#